data_AF-A0QS25-F1
#
_entry.id   AF-A0QS25-F1
#
_cell.length_a   1.000
_cell.length_b   1.000
_cell.length_c   1.000
_cell.angle_alpha   90.00
_cell.angle_beta   90.00
_cell.angle_gamma   90.00
#
_symmetry.space_group_name_H-M   'P 1'
#
loop_
_entity.id
_entity.type
_entity.pdbx_description
1 polymer ?
#
loop_
_entity_poly.entity_id
_entity_poly.type
_entity_poly.pdbx_seq_one_letter_code
_entity_poly.pdbx_strand_id
1 'polypeptide(L)'
;MAGRSVAGIVGVASGLIWLLIVFVILKSAFPSSASADPHGYGRIFGVLMYVPFGVLWVLTLPRALAPRSRRRGFSVAVLVLAVTTVLLVIALALS
;
A
#
# COMPACT_ATOMS: atom_id res chain seq x y z
N MET A 1 24.60 -4.13 -10.43
CA MET A 1 24.36 -3.43 -9.15
C MET A 1 23.25 -2.39 -9.28
N ALA A 2 23.40 -1.40 -10.18
CA ALA A 2 22.44 -0.27 -10.34
C ALA A 2 20.96 -0.66 -10.41
N GLY A 3 20.59 -1.67 -11.23
CA GLY A 3 19.18 -2.08 -11.37
C GLY A 3 18.54 -2.64 -10.08
N ARG A 4 19.33 -3.22 -9.17
CA ARG A 4 18.83 -3.70 -7.86
C ARG A 4 18.62 -2.54 -6.89
N SER A 5 19.52 -1.54 -6.92
CA SER A 5 19.39 -0.32 -6.11
C SER A 5 18.17 0.50 -6.53
N VAL A 6 17.97 0.71 -7.84
CA VAL A 6 16.80 1.41 -8.37
C VAL A 6 15.51 0.67 -7.99
N ALA A 7 15.48 -0.65 -8.16
CA ALA A 7 14.32 -1.45 -7.75
C ALA A 7 14.03 -1.35 -6.24
N GLY A 8 15.08 -1.28 -5.41
CA GLY A 8 14.94 -1.08 -3.97
C GLY A 8 14.35 0.29 -3.64
N ILE A 9 14.89 1.35 -4.22
CA ILE A 9 14.41 2.73 -4.00
C ILE A 9 12.96 2.86 -4.44
N VAL A 10 12.64 2.44 -5.66
CA VAL A 10 11.27 2.50 -6.20
C VAL A 10 10.32 1.66 -5.35
N GLY A 11 10.72 0.43 -4.98
CA GLY A 11 9.88 -0.44 -4.17
C GLY A 11 9.61 0.09 -2.77
N VAL A 12 10.63 0.64 -2.10
CA VAL A 12 10.47 1.25 -0.78
C VAL A 12 9.63 2.51 -0.86
N ALA A 13 9.91 3.41 -1.81
CA ALA A 13 9.13 4.63 -1.99
C ALA A 13 7.65 4.33 -2.27
N SER A 14 7.39 3.37 -3.16
CA SER A 14 6.03 2.92 -3.49
C SER A 14 5.34 2.31 -2.27
N GLY A 15 6.05 1.51 -1.48
CA GLY A 15 5.52 0.92 -0.26
C GLY A 15 5.16 1.97 0.80
N LEU A 16 5.99 3.00 0.96
CA LEU A 16 5.72 4.11 1.87
C LEU A 16 4.50 4.93 1.43
N ILE A 17 4.40 5.24 0.14
CA ILE A 17 3.23 5.94 -0.42
C ILE A 17 1.98 5.08 -0.24
N TRP A 18 2.08 3.77 -0.47
CA TRP A 18 0.98 2.84 -0.25
C TRP A 18 0.52 2.80 1.22
N LEU A 19 1.45 2.80 2.19
CA LEU A 19 1.10 2.89 3.62
C LEU A 19 0.45 4.23 3.97
N LEU A 20 0.92 5.34 3.38
CA LEU A 20 0.29 6.65 3.55
C LEU A 20 -1.15 6.64 3.01
N ILE A 21 -1.39 6.00 1.86
CA ILE A 21 -2.72 5.83 1.30
C ILE A 21 -3.63 5.03 2.24
N VAL A 22 -3.15 3.90 2.79
CA VAL A 22 -3.88 3.12 3.81
C VAL A 22 -4.28 3.99 4.99
N PHE A 23 -3.33 4.79 5.50
CA PHE A 23 -3.60 5.71 6.59
C PHE A 23 -4.66 6.77 6.24
N VAL A 24 -4.59 7.36 5.04
CA VAL A 24 -5.57 8.35 4.57
C VAL A 24 -6.96 7.73 4.44
N ILE A 25 -7.07 6.51 3.89
CA ILE A 25 -8.34 5.77 3.80
C ILE A 25 -8.93 5.57 5.21
N LEU A 26 -8.13 5.08 6.17
CA LEU A 26 -8.59 4.81 7.53
C LEU A 26 -8.97 6.09 8.29
N LYS A 27 -8.19 7.17 8.15
CA LYS A 27 -8.48 8.48 8.76
C LYS A 27 -9.79 9.08 8.22
N SER A 28 -10.01 8.93 6.92
CA SER A 28 -11.27 9.33 6.26
C SER A 28 -12.42 8.39 6.64
N ALA A 29 -12.12 7.11 6.89
CA ALA A 29 -13.10 6.13 7.31
C ALA A 29 -13.66 6.40 8.71
N PHE A 30 -12.78 6.76 9.65
CA PHE A 30 -13.11 7.01 11.04
C PHE A 30 -12.77 8.46 11.43
N PRO A 31 -13.56 9.45 10.98
CA PRO A 31 -13.27 10.86 11.20
C PRO A 31 -13.43 11.26 12.67
N SER A 32 -12.48 12.04 13.19
CA SER A 32 -12.58 12.63 14.54
C SER A 32 -13.54 13.83 14.63
N SER A 33 -13.87 14.44 13.48
CA SER A 33 -14.83 15.53 13.35
C SER A 33 -15.43 15.53 11.95
N ALA A 34 -16.69 15.99 11.81
CA ALA A 34 -17.36 16.06 10.51
C ALA A 34 -16.63 16.96 9.49
N SER A 35 -15.76 17.87 9.96
CA SER A 35 -14.95 18.76 9.13
C SER A 35 -13.65 18.13 8.59
N ALA A 36 -13.24 16.97 9.10
CA ALA A 36 -11.93 16.38 8.78
C ALA A 36 -11.84 15.86 7.33
N ASP A 37 -12.95 15.35 6.79
CA ASP A 37 -13.10 14.97 5.38
C ASP A 37 -14.58 15.09 4.97
N PRO A 38 -15.08 16.32 4.73
CA PRO A 38 -16.52 16.57 4.51
C PRO A 38 -17.08 15.86 3.28
N HIS A 39 -16.22 15.57 2.31
CA HIS A 39 -16.60 15.01 1.01
C HIS A 39 -16.17 13.55 0.85
N GLY A 40 -15.44 12.98 1.82
CA GLY A 40 -14.90 11.62 1.72
C GLY A 40 -13.79 11.48 0.66
N TYR A 41 -13.11 12.57 0.31
CA TYR A 41 -12.07 12.55 -0.73
C TYR A 41 -10.89 11.67 -0.33
N GLY A 42 -10.56 11.59 0.95
CA GLY A 42 -9.51 10.70 1.44
C GLY A 42 -9.81 9.23 1.14
N ARG A 43 -11.07 8.82 1.29
CA ARG A 43 -11.53 7.46 0.97
C ARG A 43 -11.54 7.22 -0.55
N ILE A 44 -12.12 8.14 -1.34
CA ILE A 44 -12.25 7.98 -2.79
C ILE A 44 -10.87 7.94 -3.46
N PHE A 45 -10.04 8.97 -3.26
CA PHE A 45 -8.71 9.02 -3.86
C PHE A 45 -7.79 7.94 -3.30
N GLY A 46 -7.92 7.63 -2.01
CA GLY A 46 -7.16 6.56 -1.38
C GLY A 46 -7.41 5.22 -2.05
N VAL A 47 -8.67 4.81 -2.24
CA VAL A 47 -9.01 3.54 -2.91
C VAL A 47 -8.50 3.50 -4.35
N LEU A 48 -8.64 4.61 -5.09
CA LEU A 48 -8.14 4.71 -6.48
C LEU A 48 -6.62 4.52 -6.55
N MET A 49 -5.87 5.07 -5.60
CA MET A 49 -4.40 5.01 -5.56
C MET A 49 -3.86 3.76 -4.86
N TYR A 50 -4.67 3.06 -4.07
CA TYR A 50 -4.26 1.88 -3.32
C TYR A 50 -3.70 0.77 -4.22
N VAL A 51 -4.42 0.44 -5.30
CA VAL A 51 -4.02 -0.63 -6.22
C VAL A 51 -2.72 -0.31 -6.97
N PRO A 52 -2.56 0.84 -7.66
CA PRO A 52 -1.35 1.10 -8.44
C PRO A 52 -0.09 1.10 -7.56
N PHE A 53 -0.12 1.78 -6.40
CA PHE A 53 1.05 1.78 -5.50
C PHE A 53 1.26 0.41 -4.83
N GLY A 54 0.18 -0.29 -4.49
CA GLY A 54 0.16 -1.67 -3.99
C GLY A 54 0.89 -2.63 -4.91
N VAL A 55 0.50 -2.65 -6.19
CA VAL A 55 1.11 -3.50 -7.21
C VAL A 55 2.57 -3.08 -7.47
N LEU A 56 2.83 -1.77 -7.54
CA LEU A 56 4.17 -1.25 -7.82
C LEU A 56 5.19 -1.71 -6.78
N TRP A 57 4.89 -1.61 -5.48
CA TRP A 57 5.82 -2.04 -4.43
C TRP A 57 6.02 -3.56 -4.41
N VAL A 58 4.94 -4.34 -4.56
CA VAL A 58 5.02 -5.82 -4.60
C VAL A 58 5.88 -6.32 -5.76
N LEU A 59 5.82 -5.66 -6.93
CA LEU A 59 6.60 -6.06 -8.10
C LEU A 59 8.04 -5.56 -8.10
N THR A 60 8.32 -4.43 -7.45
CA THR A 60 9.65 -3.80 -7.51
C THR A 60 10.52 -4.16 -6.32
N LEU A 61 9.97 -4.22 -5.09
CA LEU A 61 10.76 -4.47 -3.88
C LEU A 61 11.49 -5.82 -3.89
N PRO A 62 10.88 -6.96 -4.28
CA PRO A 62 11.58 -8.24 -4.34
C PRO A 62 12.68 -8.25 -5.41
N ARG A 63 12.66 -7.31 -6.37
CA ARG A 63 13.71 -7.21 -7.38
C ARG A 63 15.04 -6.71 -6.83
N ALA A 64 15.03 -6.02 -5.69
CA ALA A 64 16.23 -5.62 -4.96
C ALA A 64 16.92 -6.79 -4.23
N LEU A 65 16.19 -7.88 -3.97
CA LEU A 65 16.65 -9.04 -3.20
C LEU A 65 17.47 -10.02 -4.04
N ALA A 66 18.28 -10.85 -3.38
CA ALA A 66 19.07 -11.90 -4.04
C ALA A 66 18.15 -12.89 -4.80
N PRO A 67 18.57 -13.49 -5.91
CA PRO A 67 17.72 -14.38 -6.71
C PRO A 67 17.08 -15.50 -5.86
N ARG A 68 17.83 -16.05 -4.90
CA ARG A 68 17.38 -17.10 -3.98
C ARG A 68 16.29 -16.66 -3.01
N SER A 69 16.21 -15.37 -2.68
CA SER A 69 15.20 -14.82 -1.75
C SER A 69 14.07 -14.04 -2.43
N ARG A 70 14.19 -13.72 -3.73
CA ARG A 70 13.19 -12.96 -4.49
C ARG A 70 11.78 -13.58 -4.44
N ARG A 71 11.65 -14.91 -4.58
CA ARG A 71 10.33 -15.59 -4.50
C ARG A 71 9.69 -15.46 -3.11
N ARG A 72 10.49 -15.60 -2.06
CA ARG A 72 10.02 -15.44 -0.67
C ARG A 72 9.59 -13.99 -0.42
N GLY A 73 10.43 -13.02 -0.82
CA GLY A 73 10.11 -11.60 -0.70
C GLY A 73 8.83 -11.21 -1.45
N PHE A 74 8.64 -11.74 -2.66
CA PHE A 74 7.39 -11.54 -3.42
C PHE A 74 6.18 -12.14 -2.69
N SER A 75 6.29 -13.36 -2.18
CA SER A 75 5.20 -14.02 -1.46
C SER A 75 4.80 -13.24 -0.20
N VAL A 76 5.78 -12.74 0.56
CA VAL A 76 5.54 -11.88 1.73
C VAL A 76 4.88 -10.58 1.33
N ALA A 77 5.36 -9.92 0.26
CA ALA A 77 4.77 -8.65 -0.20
C ALA A 77 3.31 -8.82 -0.66
N VAL A 78 3.02 -9.90 -1.40
CA VAL A 78 1.64 -10.26 -1.77
C VAL A 78 0.78 -10.54 -0.55
N LEU A 79 1.30 -11.29 0.43
CA LEU A 79 0.57 -11.60 1.65
C LEU A 79 0.25 -10.33 2.46
N VAL A 80 1.21 -9.40 2.59
CA VAL A 80 0.98 -8.11 3.23
C VAL A 80 -0.10 -7.32 2.50
N LEU A 81 0.00 -7.20 1.16
CA LEU A 81 -1.01 -6.52 0.35
C LEU A 81 -2.40 -7.16 0.55
N ALA A 82 -2.50 -8.48 0.49
CA ALA A 82 -3.76 -9.21 0.63
C ALA A 82 -4.37 -9.04 2.03
N VAL A 83 -3.57 -9.21 3.10
CA VAL A 83 -4.03 -9.04 4.48
C VAL A 83 -4.50 -7.60 4.71
N THR A 84 -3.73 -6.60 4.28
CA THR A 84 -4.15 -5.20 4.39
C THR A 84 -5.41 -4.91 3.57
N THR A 85 -5.56 -5.53 2.39
CA THR A 85 -6.79 -5.37 1.58
C THR A 85 -8.00 -5.90 2.34
N VAL A 86 -7.92 -7.11 2.88
CA VAL A 86 -9.00 -7.72 3.67
C VAL A 86 -9.34 -6.86 4.88
N LEU A 87 -8.33 -6.39 5.62
CA LEU A 87 -8.54 -5.51 6.77
C LEU A 87 -9.18 -4.17 6.39
N LEU A 88 -8.78 -3.57 5.26
CA LEU A 88 -9.40 -2.34 4.76
C LEU A 88 -10.85 -2.57 4.36
N VAL A 89 -11.18 -3.68 3.69
CA VAL A 89 -12.56 -4.02 3.34
C VAL A 89 -13.41 -4.16 4.60
N ILE A 90 -12.91 -4.88 5.62
CA ILE A 90 -13.60 -5.02 6.91
C ILE A 90 -13.76 -3.65 7.57
N ALA A 91 -12.70 -2.84 7.63
CA ALA A 91 -12.75 -1.51 8.22
C ALA A 91 -13.78 -0.61 7.55
N LEU A 92 -13.83 -0.60 6.21
CA LEU A 92 -14.80 0.19 5.44
C LEU A 92 -16.23 -0.33 5.56
N ALA A 93 -16.43 -1.63 5.77
CA ALA A 93 -17.75 -2.20 6.03
C ALA A 93 -18.27 -1.86 7.44
N LEU A 94 -17.37 -1.53 8.38
CA LEU A 94 -17.68 -1.18 9.76
C LEU A 94 -17.62 0.34 10.05
N SER A 95 -17.15 1.15 9.10
CA SER A 95 -16.96 2.60 9.23
C SER A 95 -18.23 3.40 9.03
#